data_AF-A0A0F3IVV6-F1
#
_entry.id   AF-A0A0F3IVV6-F1
#
_cell.length_a   1.000
_cell.length_b   1.000
_cell.length_c   1.000
_cell.angle_alpha   90.00
_cell.angle_beta   90.00
_cell.angle_gamma   90.00
#
_symmetry.space_group_name_H-M   'P 1'
#
loop_
_entity.id
_entity.type
_entity.pdbx_description
1 polymer ?
#
loop_
_entity_poly.entity_id
_entity_poly.type
_entity_poly.pdbx_seq_one_letter_code
_entity_poly.pdbx_strand_id
1 'polypeptide(L)'
;QPLVGQTFYSQDTFFAAVKAATGVDYATNPLRRAFLDVLLEANSLWYPLRYPGEYNGQTINQAIHYHYPTADDIQQILSLRTYRDFGGGSLYNDSFGFLDQNPHNTMHIWTGGMNPQYDPNTPSGVRVAGRRFHKREDLYSQPQYGDMFSNLTASNDPVFWPIHSNIDRLWWEWQQTHPDGLPQNLDAVTTPWGYTVRNTLDIHRFGYEYVKSTHIVPVGLTAPVGRFRSKEIPIPKAVKAGFGSAEVRLHRVPQLPRSGFIRVFLNNEQADASTPLRPETGYAGYLAIFGHGPCYGGPGHCDIPSVQGRGQDRTGDPSARTMNTPRNHRVDVTQAARRLIDAGAKQITLTLVVIGADYQEDTDLLRLDGVSLNFHD
;
A
#
# COMPACT_ATOMS: atom_id res chain seq x y z
N GLN A 1 34.99 1.44 -7.96
CA GLN A 1 34.11 0.35 -7.45
C GLN A 1 32.77 0.48 -8.16
N PRO A 2 32.08 -0.62 -8.49
CA PRO A 2 30.76 -0.52 -9.11
C PRO A 2 29.80 0.22 -8.17
N LEU A 3 28.89 1.04 -8.72
CA LEU A 3 27.92 1.88 -7.99
C LEU A 3 26.85 1.07 -7.20
N VAL A 4 27.10 -0.21 -6.96
CA VAL A 4 26.17 -1.16 -6.34
C VAL A 4 25.90 -0.76 -4.89
N GLY A 5 24.62 -0.71 -4.52
CA GLY A 5 24.17 -0.34 -3.18
C GLY A 5 24.15 1.17 -2.90
N GLN A 6 24.57 2.01 -3.85
CA GLN A 6 24.41 3.46 -3.74
C GLN A 6 22.98 3.86 -4.10
N THR A 7 22.48 4.89 -3.41
CA THR A 7 21.17 5.46 -3.69
C THR A 7 21.36 6.86 -4.24
N PHE A 8 20.55 7.21 -5.23
CA PHE A 8 20.57 8.50 -5.88
C PHE A 8 19.18 9.10 -5.77
N TYR A 9 19.12 10.31 -5.22
CA TYR A 9 17.88 11.05 -5.08
C TYR A 9 17.52 11.82 -6.35
N SER A 10 18.45 11.95 -7.31
CA SER A 10 18.24 12.65 -8.58
C SER A 10 18.94 11.97 -9.76
N GLN A 11 18.48 12.26 -10.97
CA GLN A 11 19.08 11.70 -12.19
C GLN A 11 20.47 12.28 -12.45
N ASP A 12 20.72 13.57 -12.15
CA ASP A 12 22.01 14.21 -12.39
C ASP A 12 23.12 13.59 -11.53
N THR A 13 22.85 13.40 -10.23
CA THR A 13 23.80 12.76 -9.32
C THR A 13 24.12 11.33 -9.72
N PHE A 14 23.12 10.59 -10.22
CA PHE A 14 23.32 9.26 -10.78
C PHE A 14 24.21 9.30 -12.03
N PHE A 15 23.92 10.18 -12.98
CA PHE A 15 24.66 10.28 -14.24
C PHE A 15 26.10 10.77 -14.01
N ALA A 16 26.31 11.70 -13.07
CA ALA A 16 27.63 12.14 -12.64
C ALA A 16 28.44 10.99 -12.03
N ALA A 17 27.82 10.14 -11.20
CA ALA A 17 28.46 8.96 -10.64
C ALA A 17 28.82 7.92 -11.72
N VAL A 18 27.94 7.71 -12.71
CA VAL A 18 28.22 6.83 -13.86
C VAL A 18 29.38 7.37 -14.70
N LYS A 19 29.41 8.69 -14.95
CA LYS A 19 30.51 9.35 -15.66
C LYS A 19 31.82 9.19 -14.91
N ALA A 20 31.83 9.38 -13.59
CA ALA A 20 33.01 9.18 -12.76
C ALA A 20 33.50 7.73 -12.78
N ALA A 21 32.59 6.76 -12.84
CA ALA A 21 32.93 5.34 -12.85
C ALA A 21 33.39 4.81 -14.23
N THR A 22 32.86 5.37 -15.33
CA THR A 22 33.04 4.82 -16.69
C THR A 22 33.88 5.71 -17.61
N GLY A 23 34.07 6.99 -17.26
CA GLY A 23 34.65 8.01 -18.13
C GLY A 23 33.70 8.50 -19.23
N VAL A 24 32.47 7.97 -19.32
CA VAL A 24 31.51 8.30 -20.39
C VAL A 24 30.37 9.14 -19.84
N ASP A 25 30.14 10.29 -20.47
CA ASP A 25 29.04 11.19 -20.12
C ASP A 25 27.75 10.83 -20.88
N TYR A 26 27.00 9.85 -20.37
CA TYR A 26 25.71 9.46 -20.97
C TYR A 26 24.63 10.55 -20.91
N ALA A 27 24.89 11.70 -20.29
CA ALA A 27 23.96 12.83 -20.32
C ALA A 27 23.88 13.46 -21.72
N THR A 28 25.01 13.51 -22.43
CA THR A 28 25.17 14.16 -23.75
C THR A 28 25.69 13.20 -24.84
N ASN A 29 26.07 11.97 -24.48
CA ASN A 29 26.60 10.97 -25.42
C ASN A 29 25.54 10.48 -26.44
N PRO A 30 25.93 10.19 -27.71
CA PRO A 30 25.04 9.55 -28.69
C PRO A 30 24.42 8.21 -28.21
N LEU A 31 25.10 7.48 -27.34
CA LEU A 31 24.63 6.24 -26.73
C LEU A 31 23.59 6.45 -25.63
N ARG A 32 23.18 7.69 -25.32
CA ARG A 32 22.18 7.98 -24.28
C ARG A 32 20.93 7.13 -24.47
N ARG A 33 20.37 7.07 -25.67
CA ARG A 33 19.14 6.28 -25.92
C ARG A 33 19.30 4.82 -25.49
N ALA A 34 20.36 4.17 -25.93
CA ALA A 34 20.68 2.79 -25.55
C ALA A 34 20.94 2.64 -24.04
N PHE A 35 21.57 3.63 -23.41
CA PHE A 35 21.77 3.63 -21.96
C PHE A 35 20.45 3.74 -21.19
N LEU A 36 19.56 4.66 -21.58
CA LEU A 36 18.21 4.77 -21.01
C LEU A 36 17.42 3.46 -21.22
N ASP A 37 17.64 2.77 -22.34
CA ASP A 37 16.97 1.51 -22.61
C ASP A 37 17.32 0.42 -21.61
N VAL A 38 18.61 0.28 -21.30
CA VAL A 38 19.11 -0.67 -20.29
C VAL A 38 18.57 -0.31 -18.89
N LEU A 39 18.46 0.97 -18.54
CA LEU A 39 17.91 1.38 -17.24
C LEU A 39 16.42 1.03 -17.11
N LEU A 40 15.65 1.27 -18.18
CA LEU A 40 14.23 0.94 -18.24
C LEU A 40 13.99 -0.58 -18.18
N GLU A 41 14.87 -1.36 -18.79
CA GLU A 41 14.83 -2.83 -18.69
C GLU A 41 15.20 -3.33 -17.29
N ALA A 42 16.19 -2.70 -16.64
CA ALA A 42 16.65 -3.10 -15.31
C ALA A 42 15.66 -2.72 -14.19
N ASN A 43 14.92 -1.64 -14.33
CA ASN A 43 13.97 -1.17 -13.34
C ASN A 43 12.76 -0.47 -13.97
N SER A 44 11.60 -1.13 -13.96
CA SER A 44 10.35 -0.59 -14.50
C SER A 44 9.81 0.63 -13.75
N LEU A 45 10.30 0.91 -12.53
CA LEU A 45 9.95 2.12 -11.76
C LEU A 45 10.94 3.26 -11.98
N TRP A 46 12.05 3.02 -12.67
CA TRP A 46 12.94 4.09 -13.11
C TRP A 46 12.31 4.82 -14.29
N TYR A 47 12.40 6.16 -14.29
CA TYR A 47 11.74 6.98 -15.30
C TYR A 47 12.68 8.11 -15.77
N PRO A 48 12.94 8.23 -17.09
CA PRO A 48 13.96 9.14 -17.62
C PRO A 48 13.59 10.62 -17.53
N LEU A 49 12.30 10.93 -17.39
CA LEU A 49 11.77 12.30 -17.32
C LEU A 49 11.28 12.64 -15.91
N ARG A 50 11.92 12.03 -14.91
CA ARG A 50 11.79 12.35 -13.50
C ARG A 50 13.05 13.09 -13.09
N TYR A 51 12.92 14.36 -12.67
CA TYR A 51 14.05 15.18 -12.21
C TYR A 51 13.90 15.56 -10.74
N PRO A 52 13.87 14.57 -9.82
CA PRO A 52 13.51 14.82 -8.44
C PRO A 52 14.52 15.76 -7.76
N GLY A 53 14.01 16.83 -7.15
CA GLY A 53 14.82 17.78 -6.40
C GLY A 53 15.74 18.67 -7.24
N GLU A 54 15.65 18.62 -8.58
CA GLU A 54 16.49 19.42 -9.48
C GLU A 54 15.87 20.81 -9.72
N TYR A 55 16.60 21.87 -9.38
CA TYR A 55 16.16 23.27 -9.58
C TYR A 55 17.34 24.16 -9.99
N ASN A 56 18.01 23.84 -11.10
CA ASN A 56 19.13 24.64 -11.64
C ASN A 56 20.24 24.92 -10.61
N GLY A 57 20.63 23.90 -9.84
CA GLY A 57 21.67 24.02 -8.81
C GLY A 57 21.19 24.59 -7.47
N GLN A 58 19.89 24.87 -7.33
CA GLN A 58 19.24 25.22 -6.07
C GLN A 58 18.46 24.03 -5.51
N THR A 59 18.14 24.07 -4.22
CA THR A 59 17.12 23.21 -3.61
C THR A 59 15.73 23.78 -3.87
N ILE A 60 14.68 22.95 -3.76
CA ILE A 60 13.28 23.40 -3.80
C ILE A 60 13.01 24.56 -2.82
N ASN A 61 13.62 24.51 -1.63
CA ASN A 61 13.52 25.56 -0.61
C ASN A 61 14.13 26.89 -1.05
N GLN A 62 15.19 26.83 -1.86
CA GLN A 62 15.89 28.03 -2.36
C GLN A 62 15.21 28.61 -3.59
N ALA A 63 14.74 27.74 -4.50
CA ALA A 63 14.16 28.15 -5.78
C ALA A 63 12.71 28.62 -5.64
N ILE A 64 11.91 27.96 -4.80
CA ILE A 64 10.48 28.21 -4.69
C ILE A 64 9.98 28.35 -3.24
N HIS A 65 10.87 28.35 -2.24
CA HIS A 65 10.53 28.50 -0.81
C HIS A 65 9.58 27.41 -0.25
N TYR A 66 9.70 26.17 -0.76
CA TYR A 66 8.96 24.99 -0.26
C TYR A 66 9.89 23.82 0.03
N HIS A 67 9.50 22.94 0.97
CA HIS A 67 10.19 21.66 1.23
C HIS A 67 9.32 20.46 0.87
N TYR A 68 9.96 19.29 0.77
CA TYR A 68 9.25 18.02 0.75
C TYR A 68 8.52 17.82 2.09
N PRO A 69 7.29 17.25 2.11
CA PRO A 69 6.48 17.14 3.32
C PRO A 69 7.20 16.45 4.49
N THR A 70 7.14 17.06 5.66
CA THR A 70 7.62 16.52 6.94
C THR A 70 6.49 15.84 7.71
N ALA A 71 6.84 15.11 8.77
CA ALA A 71 5.84 14.50 9.65
C ALA A 71 4.92 15.53 10.30
N ASP A 72 5.46 16.70 10.66
CA ASP A 72 4.70 17.77 11.32
C ASP A 72 3.68 18.40 10.36
N ASP A 73 4.03 18.55 9.07
CA ASP A 73 3.07 19.04 8.05
C ASP A 73 1.89 18.08 7.92
N ILE A 74 2.18 16.78 7.83
CA ILE A 74 1.16 15.75 7.71
C ILE A 74 0.26 15.75 8.95
N GLN A 75 0.82 15.86 10.14
CA GLN A 75 0.03 15.97 11.38
C GLN A 75 -0.88 17.22 11.39
N GLN A 76 -0.38 18.37 10.94
CA GLN A 76 -1.19 19.58 10.84
C GLN A 76 -2.36 19.39 9.86
N ILE A 77 -2.11 18.79 8.70
CA ILE A 77 -3.15 18.51 7.70
C ILE A 77 -4.18 17.52 8.25
N LEU A 78 -3.73 16.44 8.89
CA LEU A 78 -4.62 15.45 9.50
C LEU A 78 -5.44 16.02 10.68
N SER A 79 -5.02 17.13 11.28
CA SER A 79 -5.74 17.81 12.37
C SER A 79 -6.86 18.74 11.88
N LEU A 80 -6.98 18.97 10.57
CA LEU A 80 -7.96 19.88 10.01
C LEU A 80 -9.38 19.37 10.27
N ARG A 81 -10.22 20.21 10.87
CA ARG A 81 -11.53 19.79 11.37
C ARG A 81 -12.55 19.45 10.29
N THR A 82 -12.49 20.12 9.13
CA THR A 82 -13.54 20.06 8.11
C THR A 82 -12.99 19.58 6.78
N TYR A 83 -13.81 18.86 6.00
CA TYR A 83 -13.41 18.46 4.65
C TYR A 83 -13.11 19.67 3.76
N ARG A 84 -13.82 20.80 3.96
CA ARG A 84 -13.58 22.03 3.22
C ARG A 84 -12.13 22.48 3.30
N ASP A 85 -11.55 22.46 4.50
CA ASP A 85 -10.16 22.88 4.68
C ASP A 85 -9.19 21.73 4.31
N PHE A 86 -9.56 20.47 4.60
CA PHE A 86 -8.74 19.29 4.31
C PHE A 86 -8.64 18.96 2.80
N GLY A 87 -9.77 18.63 2.18
CA GLY A 87 -9.89 18.19 0.77
C GLY A 87 -10.38 19.28 -0.19
N GLY A 88 -10.89 20.40 0.32
CA GLY A 88 -11.34 21.53 -0.50
C GLY A 88 -12.84 21.52 -0.76
N GLY A 89 -13.27 22.43 -1.64
CA GLY A 89 -14.65 22.51 -2.09
C GLY A 89 -14.79 23.29 -3.40
N SER A 90 -15.99 23.28 -3.97
CA SER A 90 -16.30 23.86 -5.29
C SER A 90 -17.24 25.05 -5.23
N LEU A 91 -17.63 25.51 -4.03
CA LEU A 91 -18.44 26.71 -3.88
C LEU A 91 -17.59 27.97 -4.03
N TYR A 92 -18.27 29.11 -4.26
CA TYR A 92 -17.63 30.40 -4.53
C TYR A 92 -16.59 30.82 -3.47
N ASN A 93 -16.85 30.50 -2.19
CA ASN A 93 -15.97 30.82 -1.07
C ASN A 93 -15.16 29.63 -0.56
N ASP A 94 -15.14 28.52 -1.29
CA ASP A 94 -14.24 27.41 -1.01
C ASP A 94 -12.85 27.66 -1.64
N SER A 95 -11.87 26.91 -1.16
CA SER A 95 -10.51 26.88 -1.72
C SER A 95 -10.11 25.44 -2.04
N PHE A 96 -8.98 25.28 -2.71
CA PHE A 96 -8.28 23.99 -2.70
C PHE A 96 -7.99 23.59 -1.26
N GLY A 97 -8.19 22.31 -0.95
CA GLY A 97 -7.87 21.77 0.37
C GLY A 97 -6.38 21.80 0.64
N PHE A 98 -5.99 21.81 1.91
CA PHE A 98 -4.59 21.74 2.29
C PHE A 98 -3.95 20.46 1.78
N LEU A 99 -4.63 19.30 1.80
CA LEU A 99 -4.09 18.03 1.29
C LEU A 99 -3.63 18.14 -0.19
N ASP A 100 -4.42 18.84 -1.01
CA ASP A 100 -4.15 19.05 -2.44
C ASP A 100 -2.96 20.01 -2.64
N GLN A 101 -2.90 21.09 -1.86
CA GLN A 101 -1.81 22.05 -1.91
C GLN A 101 -0.49 21.49 -1.34
N ASN A 102 -0.57 20.70 -0.28
CA ASN A 102 0.54 20.08 0.44
C ASN A 102 0.01 18.85 1.20
N PRO A 103 0.49 17.62 0.99
CA PRO A 103 1.68 17.25 0.23
C PRO A 103 1.50 17.08 -1.28
N HIS A 104 0.28 17.04 -1.81
CA HIS A 104 0.06 16.59 -3.19
C HIS A 104 0.81 17.44 -4.24
N ASN A 105 0.53 18.74 -4.34
CA ASN A 105 1.17 19.60 -5.34
C ASN A 105 2.69 19.72 -5.12
N THR A 106 3.14 19.81 -3.87
CA THR A 106 4.58 19.90 -3.55
C THR A 106 5.33 18.62 -3.95
N MET A 107 4.74 17.43 -3.77
CA MET A 107 5.30 16.18 -4.26
C MET A 107 5.39 16.15 -5.79
N HIS A 108 4.35 16.61 -6.50
CA HIS A 108 4.37 16.73 -7.95
C HIS A 108 5.51 17.62 -8.47
N ILE A 109 5.61 18.83 -7.91
CA ILE A 109 6.63 19.82 -8.27
C ILE A 109 8.03 19.29 -7.96
N TRP A 110 8.22 18.68 -6.78
CA TRP A 110 9.52 18.13 -6.36
C TRP A 110 9.95 16.96 -7.24
N THR A 111 9.05 16.02 -7.54
CA THR A 111 9.36 14.83 -8.34
C THR A 111 9.55 15.16 -9.81
N GLY A 112 8.78 16.11 -10.34
CA GLY A 112 8.92 16.59 -11.72
C GLY A 112 10.22 17.34 -11.93
N GLY A 113 10.52 18.29 -11.04
CA GLY A 113 11.69 19.17 -11.06
C GLY A 113 12.03 19.78 -12.43
N MET A 114 13.23 20.36 -12.50
CA MET A 114 13.79 21.00 -13.68
C MET A 114 14.87 20.11 -14.28
N ASN A 115 14.80 19.87 -15.59
CA ASN A 115 15.79 19.07 -16.30
C ASN A 115 17.15 19.81 -16.33
N PRO A 116 18.20 19.27 -15.70
CA PRO A 116 19.51 19.92 -15.65
C PRO A 116 20.22 19.95 -17.03
N GLN A 117 19.76 19.15 -17.99
CA GLN A 117 20.27 19.11 -19.36
C GLN A 117 19.37 19.83 -20.36
N TYR A 118 18.41 20.63 -19.91
CA TYR A 118 17.55 21.38 -20.82
C TYR A 118 18.33 22.46 -21.58
N ASP A 119 18.25 22.44 -22.92
CA ASP A 119 18.78 23.51 -23.76
C ASP A 119 17.76 24.66 -23.84
N PRO A 120 18.06 25.85 -23.27
CA PRO A 120 17.14 26.99 -23.24
C PRO A 120 16.84 27.56 -24.63
N ASN A 121 17.63 27.22 -25.65
CA ASN A 121 17.37 27.62 -27.03
C ASN A 121 16.33 26.71 -27.71
N THR A 122 15.85 25.66 -27.02
CA THR A 122 14.78 24.80 -27.50
C THR A 122 13.45 25.57 -27.53
N PRO A 123 12.76 25.67 -28.68
CA PRO A 123 11.48 26.38 -28.79
C PRO A 123 10.42 25.86 -27.80
N SER A 124 9.87 26.75 -26.97
CA SER A 124 8.98 26.44 -25.84
C SER A 124 7.63 25.83 -26.23
N GLY A 125 7.13 26.10 -27.44
CA GLY A 125 5.78 25.73 -27.88
C GLY A 125 5.61 24.33 -28.51
N VAL A 126 6.70 23.60 -28.79
CA VAL A 126 6.65 22.45 -29.73
C VAL A 126 6.63 21.06 -29.05
N ARG A 127 6.92 20.93 -27.75
CA ARG A 127 7.30 19.62 -27.16
C ARG A 127 6.34 18.96 -26.17
N VAL A 128 5.31 19.65 -25.67
CA VAL A 128 4.25 18.97 -24.88
C VAL A 128 3.07 18.56 -25.77
N ALA A 129 2.73 19.42 -26.74
CA ALA A 129 1.65 19.20 -27.71
C ALA A 129 2.05 18.15 -28.77
N GLY A 130 2.02 16.87 -28.41
CA GLY A 130 2.31 15.77 -29.33
C GLY A 130 2.82 14.50 -28.65
N ARG A 131 3.29 14.62 -27.40
CA ARG A 131 3.62 13.47 -26.57
C ARG A 131 2.37 12.64 -26.33
N ARG A 132 2.51 11.33 -26.46
CA ARG A 132 1.43 10.37 -26.24
C ARG A 132 1.82 9.47 -25.09
N PHE A 133 0.81 9.13 -24.28
CA PHE A 133 0.95 8.20 -23.17
C PHE A 133 1.76 6.96 -23.57
N HIS A 134 2.88 6.72 -22.87
CA HIS A 134 3.76 5.55 -23.00
C HIS A 134 4.43 5.30 -24.36
N LYS A 135 4.65 6.31 -25.21
CA LYS A 135 5.51 6.11 -26.39
C LYS A 135 6.99 6.12 -26.01
N ARG A 136 7.74 5.12 -26.49
CA ARG A 136 9.18 4.99 -26.21
C ARG A 136 9.98 6.22 -26.66
N GLU A 137 9.67 6.78 -27.83
CA GLU A 137 10.37 7.97 -28.34
C GLU A 137 10.23 9.19 -27.40
N ASP A 138 9.08 9.32 -26.73
CA ASP A 138 8.84 10.43 -25.80
C ASP A 138 9.74 10.34 -24.57
N LEU A 139 10.13 9.14 -24.16
CA LEU A 139 11.05 8.91 -23.03
C LEU A 139 12.48 9.37 -23.33
N TYR A 140 12.83 9.57 -24.60
CA TYR A 140 14.11 10.14 -25.01
C TYR A 140 14.08 11.67 -25.14
N SER A 141 12.91 12.29 -24.94
CA SER A 141 12.81 13.74 -24.94
C SER A 141 13.57 14.37 -23.77
N GLN A 142 13.89 15.65 -23.89
CA GLN A 142 14.52 16.44 -22.83
C GLN A 142 13.70 17.73 -22.64
N PRO A 143 12.49 17.64 -22.06
CA PRO A 143 11.69 18.81 -21.73
C PRO A 143 12.36 19.62 -20.62
N GLN A 144 11.93 20.87 -20.43
CA GLN A 144 12.43 21.73 -19.34
C GLN A 144 12.06 21.19 -17.96
N TYR A 145 10.88 20.59 -17.82
CA TYR A 145 10.36 20.03 -16.57
C TYR A 145 10.02 18.56 -16.76
N GLY A 146 10.13 17.77 -15.69
CA GLY A 146 9.75 16.37 -15.71
C GLY A 146 8.23 16.19 -15.72
N ASP A 147 7.80 14.98 -16.07
CA ASP A 147 6.38 14.71 -16.34
C ASP A 147 5.49 14.95 -15.12
N MET A 148 6.00 14.68 -13.91
CA MET A 148 5.30 14.92 -12.63
C MET A 148 5.03 16.40 -12.33
N PHE A 149 5.68 17.35 -13.02
CA PHE A 149 5.49 18.79 -12.84
C PHE A 149 4.19 19.32 -13.45
N SER A 150 3.56 18.56 -14.36
CA SER A 150 2.35 18.97 -15.08
C SER A 150 1.24 17.93 -14.93
N ASN A 151 0.04 18.40 -14.61
CA ASN A 151 -1.17 17.55 -14.55
C ASN A 151 -1.50 16.85 -15.89
N LEU A 152 -1.01 17.38 -17.02
CA LEU A 152 -1.22 16.78 -18.34
C LEU A 152 -0.32 15.56 -18.61
N THR A 153 0.78 15.44 -17.88
CA THR A 153 1.80 14.41 -18.13
C THR A 153 2.14 13.56 -16.91
N ALA A 154 1.75 13.98 -15.70
CA ALA A 154 2.20 13.35 -14.46
C ALA A 154 1.94 11.84 -14.42
N SER A 155 0.79 11.39 -14.91
CA SER A 155 0.42 9.98 -14.96
C SER A 155 1.29 9.12 -15.91
N ASN A 156 2.10 9.73 -16.78
CA ASN A 156 3.09 9.01 -17.59
C ASN A 156 4.22 8.44 -16.74
N ASP A 157 4.55 9.08 -15.62
CA ASP A 157 5.55 8.61 -14.67
C ASP A 157 4.91 7.58 -13.72
N PRO A 158 5.41 6.33 -13.65
CA PRO A 158 4.87 5.31 -12.76
C PRO A 158 4.77 5.71 -11.27
N VAL A 159 5.56 6.68 -10.81
CA VAL A 159 5.53 7.15 -9.41
C VAL A 159 4.28 7.98 -9.09
N PHE A 160 3.55 8.47 -10.09
CA PHE A 160 2.26 9.13 -9.92
C PHE A 160 1.30 8.31 -9.06
N TRP A 161 1.19 7.01 -9.35
CA TRP A 161 0.25 6.11 -8.70
C TRP A 161 0.54 5.86 -7.20
N PRO A 162 1.78 5.53 -6.76
CA PRO A 162 2.07 5.42 -5.33
C PRO A 162 1.98 6.77 -4.59
N ILE A 163 2.24 7.90 -5.25
CA ILE A 163 2.00 9.22 -4.64
C ILE A 163 0.51 9.40 -4.36
N HIS A 164 -0.35 9.19 -5.37
CA HIS A 164 -1.81 9.29 -5.20
C HIS A 164 -2.38 8.23 -4.26
N SER A 165 -1.79 7.04 -4.19
CA SER A 165 -2.15 6.03 -3.18
C SER A 165 -1.86 6.53 -1.76
N ASN A 166 -0.77 7.27 -1.55
CA ASN A 166 -0.49 7.86 -0.25
C ASN A 166 -1.40 9.07 0.06
N ILE A 167 -1.83 9.85 -0.95
CA ILE A 167 -2.85 10.89 -0.78
C ILE A 167 -4.19 10.27 -0.36
N ASP A 168 -4.60 9.19 -1.03
CA ASP A 168 -5.79 8.43 -0.67
C ASP A 168 -5.68 7.81 0.73
N ARG A 169 -4.51 7.29 1.13
CA ARG A 169 -4.25 6.85 2.51
C ARG A 169 -4.46 7.96 3.53
N LEU A 170 -3.93 9.15 3.27
CA LEU A 170 -4.11 10.30 4.17
C LEU A 170 -5.57 10.72 4.29
N TRP A 171 -6.32 10.67 3.20
CA TRP A 171 -7.77 10.88 3.23
C TRP A 171 -8.46 9.82 4.09
N TRP A 172 -8.14 8.54 3.88
CA TRP A 172 -8.69 7.44 4.68
C TRP A 172 -8.42 7.61 6.18
N GLU A 173 -7.18 7.96 6.56
CA GLU A 173 -6.80 8.20 7.96
C GLU A 173 -7.56 9.38 8.58
N TRP A 174 -7.65 10.47 7.82
CA TRP A 174 -8.42 11.63 8.25
C TRP A 174 -9.90 11.28 8.49
N GLN A 175 -10.51 10.49 7.62
CA GLN A 175 -11.90 10.02 7.79
C GLN A 175 -12.10 9.22 9.08
N GLN A 176 -11.11 8.41 9.52
CA GLN A 176 -11.25 7.60 10.74
C GLN A 176 -11.38 8.46 12.00
N THR A 177 -10.80 9.65 11.98
CA THR A 177 -10.85 10.62 13.09
C THR A 177 -11.91 11.70 12.91
N HIS A 178 -12.50 11.79 11.71
CA HIS A 178 -13.51 12.77 11.32
C HIS A 178 -14.70 12.08 10.60
N PRO A 179 -15.43 11.16 11.26
CA PRO A 179 -16.50 10.38 10.62
C PRO A 179 -17.62 11.23 10.03
N ASP A 180 -17.86 12.43 10.59
CA ASP A 180 -18.86 13.40 10.10
C ASP A 180 -18.28 14.39 9.07
N GLY A 181 -16.99 14.28 8.74
CA GLY A 181 -16.24 15.16 7.86
C GLY A 181 -16.50 14.92 6.37
N LEU A 182 -17.74 14.99 5.93
CA LEU A 182 -18.09 14.60 4.56
C LEU A 182 -17.69 15.67 3.52
N PRO A 183 -17.26 15.24 2.31
CA PRO A 183 -17.16 16.13 1.16
C PRO A 183 -18.50 16.77 0.82
N GLN A 184 -18.44 17.92 0.16
CA GLN A 184 -19.61 18.51 -0.45
C GLN A 184 -20.06 17.71 -1.69
N ASN A 185 -21.33 17.87 -2.08
CA ASN A 185 -21.92 17.31 -3.30
C ASN A 185 -21.65 15.80 -3.50
N LEU A 186 -22.10 14.99 -2.54
CA LEU A 186 -21.89 13.54 -2.52
C LEU A 186 -22.44 12.80 -3.74
N ASP A 187 -23.39 13.39 -4.47
CA ASP A 187 -24.00 12.76 -5.64
C ASP A 187 -23.33 13.18 -6.96
N ALA A 188 -22.28 14.01 -6.90
CA ALA A 188 -21.44 14.32 -8.05
C ALA A 188 -20.80 13.05 -8.62
N VAL A 189 -20.89 12.90 -9.94
CA VAL A 189 -20.29 11.78 -10.68
C VAL A 189 -18.80 12.04 -10.88
N THR A 190 -17.97 11.04 -10.57
CA THR A 190 -16.52 11.09 -10.79
C THR A 190 -16.19 10.67 -12.22
N THR A 191 -16.51 11.52 -13.21
CA THR A 191 -16.22 11.24 -14.63
C THR A 191 -14.72 10.96 -14.84
N PRO A 192 -14.33 9.95 -15.64
CA PRO A 192 -15.17 9.09 -16.50
C PRO A 192 -15.75 7.86 -15.82
N TRP A 193 -15.55 7.69 -14.51
CA TRP A 193 -16.06 6.56 -13.75
C TRP A 193 -17.55 6.73 -13.44
N GLY A 194 -18.30 5.63 -13.44
CA GLY A 194 -19.74 5.61 -13.13
C GLY A 194 -20.05 5.67 -11.63
N TYR A 195 -19.10 6.14 -10.80
CA TYR A 195 -19.25 6.25 -9.36
C TYR A 195 -19.60 7.69 -8.97
N THR A 196 -20.33 7.86 -7.87
CA THR A 196 -20.46 9.17 -7.23
C THR A 196 -19.41 9.36 -6.14
N VAL A 197 -19.19 10.60 -5.68
CA VAL A 197 -18.34 10.87 -4.50
C VAL A 197 -18.78 10.03 -3.30
N ARG A 198 -20.09 9.86 -3.08
CA ARG A 198 -20.63 8.98 -2.03
C ARG A 198 -20.13 7.54 -2.16
N ASN A 199 -19.98 7.04 -3.38
CA ASN A 199 -19.51 5.68 -3.62
C ASN A 199 -18.03 5.48 -3.30
N THR A 200 -17.24 6.56 -3.24
CA THR A 200 -15.79 6.52 -2.99
C THR A 200 -15.42 6.70 -1.51
N LEU A 201 -16.38 7.02 -0.64
CA LEU A 201 -16.12 7.26 0.79
C LEU A 201 -15.70 6.03 1.59
N ASP A 202 -16.05 4.82 1.11
CA ASP A 202 -15.69 3.56 1.75
C ASP A 202 -14.78 2.75 0.81
N ILE A 203 -13.50 2.72 1.14
CA ILE A 203 -12.48 2.01 0.37
C ILE A 203 -12.72 0.49 0.33
N HIS A 204 -13.42 -0.07 1.32
CA HIS A 204 -13.69 -1.50 1.38
C HIS A 204 -14.64 -1.96 0.26
N ARG A 205 -15.46 -1.06 -0.28
CA ARG A 205 -16.27 -1.31 -1.47
C ARG A 205 -15.41 -1.63 -2.70
N PHE A 206 -14.19 -1.10 -2.76
CA PHE A 206 -13.21 -1.34 -3.82
C PHE A 206 -12.27 -2.51 -3.49
N GLY A 207 -12.44 -3.16 -2.34
CA GLY A 207 -11.71 -4.38 -1.98
C GLY A 207 -10.26 -4.15 -1.55
N TYR A 208 -9.93 -2.94 -1.10
CA TYR A 208 -8.60 -2.63 -0.55
C TYR A 208 -8.67 -2.03 0.86
N GLU A 209 -7.50 -1.93 1.48
CA GLU A 209 -7.28 -1.28 2.78
C GLU A 209 -5.84 -0.75 2.85
N TYR A 210 -5.59 0.16 3.78
CA TYR A 210 -4.24 0.57 4.14
C TYR A 210 -3.77 -0.12 5.42
N VAL A 211 -2.52 -0.59 5.39
CA VAL A 211 -1.83 -1.19 6.53
C VAL A 211 -0.56 -0.41 6.81
N LYS A 212 -0.31 -0.09 8.07
CA LYS A 212 0.95 0.53 8.52
C LYS A 212 2.11 -0.44 8.34
N SER A 213 1.87 -1.70 8.64
CA SER A 213 2.81 -2.79 8.43
C SER A 213 2.06 -4.11 8.33
N THR A 214 2.54 -5.01 7.47
CA THR A 214 2.05 -6.37 7.38
C THR A 214 3.21 -7.34 7.26
N HIS A 215 3.11 -8.48 7.93
CA HIS A 215 3.97 -9.62 7.70
C HIS A 215 3.10 -10.81 7.32
N ILE A 216 3.20 -11.26 6.07
CA ILE A 216 2.43 -12.38 5.54
C ILE A 216 3.33 -13.62 5.50
N VAL A 217 2.87 -14.70 6.11
CA VAL A 217 3.46 -16.03 6.04
C VAL A 217 2.58 -16.89 5.13
N PRO A 218 3.02 -17.19 3.89
CA PRO A 218 2.31 -18.14 3.03
C PRO A 218 2.29 -19.53 3.69
N VAL A 219 1.15 -20.21 3.61
CA VAL A 219 0.97 -21.58 4.13
C VAL A 219 0.59 -22.51 2.98
N GLY A 220 -0.45 -22.15 2.24
CA GLY A 220 -1.01 -22.94 1.15
C GLY A 220 -2.10 -23.93 1.59
N LEU A 221 -3.00 -24.25 0.67
CA LEU A 221 -4.22 -25.05 0.94
C LEU A 221 -4.00 -26.57 0.91
N THR A 222 -2.78 -27.04 0.61
CA THR A 222 -2.48 -28.45 0.32
C THR A 222 -2.53 -29.34 1.55
N ALA A 223 -1.97 -28.89 2.68
CA ALA A 223 -1.96 -29.61 3.94
C ALA A 223 -2.83 -28.89 4.99
N PRO A 224 -3.55 -29.64 5.84
CA PRO A 224 -4.24 -29.03 6.96
C PRO A 224 -3.25 -28.56 8.03
N VAL A 225 -3.70 -27.64 8.88
CA VAL A 225 -2.93 -26.99 9.93
C VAL A 225 -3.58 -27.29 11.27
N GLY A 226 -2.95 -28.14 12.09
CA GLY A 226 -3.32 -28.27 13.51
C GLY A 226 -2.69 -27.20 14.39
N ARG A 227 -1.42 -26.90 14.11
CA ARG A 227 -0.67 -25.84 14.77
C ARG A 227 0.15 -25.10 13.74
N PHE A 228 0.12 -23.78 13.81
CA PHE A 228 0.98 -22.91 13.01
C PHE A 228 1.93 -22.19 13.95
N ARG A 229 3.21 -22.10 13.58
CA ARG A 229 4.22 -21.30 14.29
C ARG A 229 4.96 -20.48 13.25
N SER A 230 4.98 -19.16 13.41
CA SER A 230 5.77 -18.29 12.55
C SER A 230 7.24 -18.33 12.95
N LYS A 231 8.12 -17.88 12.04
CA LYS A 231 9.43 -17.37 12.43
C LYS A 231 9.25 -16.04 13.19
N GLU A 232 10.35 -15.53 13.75
CA GLU A 232 10.41 -14.20 14.33
C GLU A 232 10.00 -13.14 13.30
N ILE A 233 9.00 -12.34 13.66
CA ILE A 233 8.48 -11.24 12.85
C ILE A 233 9.08 -9.95 13.41
N PRO A 234 10.00 -9.28 12.69
CA PRO A 234 10.58 -8.02 13.15
C PRO A 234 9.50 -6.96 13.30
N ILE A 235 9.58 -6.15 14.37
CA ILE A 235 8.68 -5.01 14.58
C ILE A 235 9.33 -3.76 13.95
N PRO A 236 8.75 -3.18 12.89
CA PRO A 236 9.31 -1.99 12.26
C PRO A 236 9.36 -0.79 13.19
N LYS A 237 10.30 0.14 12.96
CA LYS A 237 10.43 1.39 13.75
C LYS A 237 9.13 2.19 13.76
N ALA A 238 8.42 2.24 12.63
CA ALA A 238 7.14 2.94 12.52
C ALA A 238 6.07 2.37 13.47
N VAL A 239 5.97 1.04 13.58
CA VAL A 239 5.04 0.37 14.50
C VAL A 239 5.43 0.63 15.96
N LYS A 240 6.73 0.63 16.28
CA LYS A 240 7.23 0.98 17.63
C LYS A 240 6.94 2.43 18.02
N ALA A 241 6.92 3.34 17.04
CA ALA A 241 6.55 4.73 17.29
C ALA A 241 5.07 4.90 17.62
N GLY A 242 4.22 3.96 17.18
CA GLY A 242 2.79 3.92 17.49
C GLY A 242 1.99 3.22 16.40
N PHE A 243 0.89 2.61 16.81
CA PHE A 243 -0.13 2.01 15.94
C PHE A 243 -1.49 2.14 16.62
N GLY A 244 -2.59 2.15 15.86
CA GLY A 244 -3.96 2.17 16.36
C GLY A 244 -4.41 0.78 16.78
N SER A 245 -4.36 -0.17 15.83
CA SER A 245 -4.78 -1.56 16.05
C SER A 245 -3.83 -2.58 15.44
N ALA A 246 -3.90 -3.83 15.93
CA ALA A 246 -3.20 -4.96 15.35
C ALA A 246 -4.12 -6.17 15.23
N GLU A 247 -4.02 -6.90 14.13
CA GLU A 247 -4.80 -8.11 13.88
C GLU A 247 -3.93 -9.27 13.40
N VAL A 248 -4.35 -10.48 13.75
CA VAL A 248 -3.93 -11.70 13.04
C VAL A 248 -5.02 -12.07 12.05
N ARG A 249 -4.63 -12.21 10.78
CA ARG A 249 -5.56 -12.58 9.70
C ARG A 249 -5.22 -13.95 9.13
N LEU A 250 -6.22 -14.80 9.04
CA LEU A 250 -6.16 -16.07 8.32
C LEU A 250 -6.76 -15.84 6.93
N HIS A 251 -5.94 -16.02 5.90
CA HIS A 251 -6.29 -15.69 4.53
C HIS A 251 -6.98 -16.85 3.83
N ARG A 252 -8.14 -16.55 3.24
CA ARG A 252 -8.88 -17.44 2.34
C ARG A 252 -9.12 -18.83 2.93
N VAL A 253 -9.66 -18.88 4.14
CA VAL A 253 -10.09 -20.10 4.80
C VAL A 253 -11.34 -20.63 4.06
N PRO A 254 -11.30 -21.85 3.50
CA PRO A 254 -12.49 -22.49 2.93
C PRO A 254 -13.52 -22.78 4.02
N GLN A 255 -14.77 -23.04 3.61
CA GLN A 255 -15.80 -23.48 4.55
C GLN A 255 -15.34 -24.74 5.30
N LEU A 256 -15.31 -24.68 6.63
CA LEU A 256 -14.84 -25.80 7.45
C LEU A 256 -15.87 -26.94 7.47
N PRO A 257 -15.43 -28.21 7.40
CA PRO A 257 -16.33 -29.36 7.47
C PRO A 257 -16.92 -29.57 8.87
N ARG A 258 -16.30 -29.02 9.92
CA ARG A 258 -16.74 -29.13 11.32
C ARG A 258 -16.52 -27.80 12.03
N SER A 259 -17.26 -27.57 13.11
CA SER A 259 -17.05 -26.40 13.97
C SER A 259 -15.78 -26.58 14.79
N GLY A 260 -15.10 -25.47 15.05
CA GLY A 260 -13.89 -25.47 15.87
C GLY A 260 -13.48 -24.07 16.29
N PHE A 261 -12.40 -24.01 17.05
CA PHE A 261 -11.81 -22.77 17.53
C PHE A 261 -10.37 -22.66 17.06
N ILE A 262 -9.91 -21.43 16.83
CA ILE A 262 -8.51 -21.17 16.52
C ILE A 262 -8.01 -20.18 17.55
N ARG A 263 -7.14 -20.63 18.44
CA ARG A 263 -6.54 -19.79 19.48
C ARG A 263 -5.26 -19.16 18.97
N VAL A 264 -5.06 -17.89 19.27
CA VAL A 264 -3.91 -17.10 18.85
C VAL A 264 -3.04 -16.78 20.05
N PHE A 265 -1.75 -17.07 19.94
CA PHE A 265 -0.74 -16.74 20.94
C PHE A 265 0.39 -15.94 20.30
N LEU A 266 0.84 -14.90 20.99
CA LEU A 266 2.02 -14.12 20.63
C LEU A 266 3.15 -14.42 21.62
N ASN A 267 4.37 -14.62 21.11
CA ASN A 267 5.57 -14.94 21.90
C ASN A 267 5.45 -16.18 22.80
N ASN A 268 4.57 -17.13 22.44
CA ASN A 268 4.52 -18.45 23.05
C ASN A 268 4.44 -19.52 21.97
N GLU A 269 5.61 -19.99 21.53
CA GLU A 269 5.73 -21.02 20.51
C GLU A 269 5.30 -22.41 20.99
N GLN A 270 5.31 -22.65 22.30
CA GLN A 270 4.94 -23.95 22.86
C GLN A 270 3.45 -24.07 23.16
N ALA A 271 2.66 -23.03 22.86
CA ALA A 271 1.22 -23.04 23.09
C ALA A 271 0.55 -24.26 22.43
N ASP A 272 -0.39 -24.83 23.17
CA ASP A 272 -1.14 -26.04 22.87
C ASP A 272 -2.59 -25.93 23.40
N ALA A 273 -3.39 -26.99 23.23
CA ALA A 273 -4.78 -27.00 23.69
C ALA A 273 -4.96 -26.79 25.21
N SER A 274 -3.94 -27.12 26.01
CA SER A 274 -3.97 -27.01 27.48
C SER A 274 -3.49 -25.64 27.98
N THR A 275 -2.86 -24.85 27.11
CA THR A 275 -2.27 -23.56 27.46
C THR A 275 -3.37 -22.61 28.00
N PRO A 276 -3.21 -22.07 29.23
CA PRO A 276 -4.21 -21.16 29.81
C PRO A 276 -4.47 -19.95 28.91
N LEU A 277 -5.72 -19.52 28.81
CA LEU A 277 -6.13 -18.40 27.95
C LEU A 277 -5.99 -17.06 28.68
N ARG A 278 -4.74 -16.70 29.04
CA ARG A 278 -4.44 -15.47 29.80
C ARG A 278 -3.27 -14.68 29.17
N PRO A 279 -3.20 -13.36 29.35
CA PRO A 279 -2.13 -12.54 28.80
C PRO A 279 -0.71 -13.05 29.08
N GLU A 280 -0.46 -13.61 30.26
CA GLU A 280 0.87 -14.04 30.73
C GLU A 280 1.38 -15.28 29.99
N THR A 281 0.49 -16.06 29.38
CA THR A 281 0.83 -17.22 28.55
C THR A 281 0.93 -16.85 27.07
N GLY A 282 0.93 -15.55 26.74
CA GLY A 282 0.95 -15.06 25.37
C GLY A 282 -0.40 -15.11 24.66
N TYR A 283 -1.49 -15.49 25.33
CA TYR A 283 -2.82 -15.54 24.71
C TYR A 283 -3.24 -14.15 24.21
N ALA A 284 -3.62 -14.09 22.93
CA ALA A 284 -3.94 -12.86 22.23
C ALA A 284 -5.39 -12.79 21.74
N GLY A 285 -6.06 -13.93 21.60
CA GLY A 285 -7.47 -13.99 21.17
C GLY A 285 -7.83 -15.32 20.54
N TYR A 286 -9.03 -15.41 20.00
CA TYR A 286 -9.49 -16.61 19.30
C TYR A 286 -10.52 -16.31 18.21
N LEU A 287 -10.70 -17.29 17.32
CA LEU A 287 -11.83 -17.40 16.40
C LEU A 287 -12.70 -18.58 16.82
N ALA A 288 -14.01 -18.43 16.75
CA ALA A 288 -14.94 -19.54 16.68
C ALA A 288 -15.45 -19.61 15.24
N ILE A 289 -15.25 -20.75 14.57
CA ILE A 289 -15.73 -20.95 13.20
C ILE A 289 -16.81 -22.02 13.23
N PHE A 290 -18.02 -21.63 12.81
CA PHE A 290 -19.14 -22.53 12.67
C PHE A 290 -18.99 -23.31 11.36
N GLY A 291 -18.68 -24.59 11.48
CA GLY A 291 -18.49 -25.47 10.32
C GLY A 291 -19.82 -25.89 9.71
N HIS A 292 -19.77 -26.28 8.44
CA HIS A 292 -20.96 -26.58 7.65
C HIS A 292 -21.52 -27.99 7.92
N GLY A 293 -20.65 -28.97 8.18
CA GLY A 293 -21.06 -30.38 8.23
C GLY A 293 -21.49 -30.94 6.87
N PRO A 294 -22.10 -32.14 6.85
CA PRO A 294 -22.63 -32.75 5.63
C PRO A 294 -23.66 -31.85 4.92
N CYS A 295 -23.53 -31.71 3.60
CA CYS A 295 -24.45 -30.92 2.81
C CYS A 295 -25.78 -31.67 2.59
N TYR A 296 -26.90 -30.99 2.88
CA TYR A 296 -28.26 -31.49 2.60
C TYR A 296 -28.82 -30.98 1.27
N GLY A 297 -28.10 -30.10 0.58
CA GLY A 297 -28.50 -29.55 -0.71
C GLY A 297 -28.28 -30.52 -1.89
N GLY A 298 -28.85 -30.19 -3.04
CA GLY A 298 -28.65 -30.95 -4.28
C GLY A 298 -27.20 -30.88 -4.80
N PRO A 299 -26.86 -31.65 -5.85
CA PRO A 299 -25.52 -31.65 -6.45
C PRO A 299 -25.01 -30.24 -6.75
N GLY A 300 -23.77 -29.93 -6.36
CA GLY A 300 -23.15 -28.62 -6.56
C GLY A 300 -23.49 -27.55 -5.52
N HIS A 301 -24.48 -27.79 -4.64
CA HIS A 301 -24.95 -26.77 -3.69
C HIS A 301 -23.86 -26.26 -2.74
N CYS A 302 -23.01 -27.17 -2.26
CA CYS A 302 -21.97 -26.85 -1.28
C CYS A 302 -20.54 -26.91 -1.85
N ASP A 303 -20.40 -26.94 -3.18
CA ASP A 303 -19.07 -27.05 -3.79
C ASP A 303 -18.22 -25.83 -3.45
N ILE A 304 -16.98 -26.08 -3.06
CA ILE A 304 -16.01 -25.02 -2.80
C ILE A 304 -15.47 -24.57 -4.16
N PRO A 305 -15.60 -23.27 -4.52
CA PRO A 305 -15.10 -22.78 -5.80
C PRO A 305 -13.63 -23.12 -6.02
N SER A 306 -13.25 -23.47 -7.25
CA SER A 306 -11.88 -23.85 -7.56
C SER A 306 -10.92 -22.68 -7.32
N VAL A 307 -9.77 -22.97 -6.71
CA VAL A 307 -8.73 -21.96 -6.37
C VAL A 307 -8.12 -21.35 -7.64
N GLN A 308 -8.33 -21.94 -8.83
CA GLN A 308 -7.82 -21.46 -10.11
C GLN A 308 -8.54 -20.20 -10.62
N GLY A 309 -9.68 -19.81 -10.04
CA GLY A 309 -10.42 -18.58 -10.35
C GLY A 309 -9.82 -17.28 -9.80
N ARG A 310 -8.53 -17.22 -9.43
CA ARG A 310 -7.90 -16.04 -8.78
C ARG A 310 -8.04 -14.74 -9.58
N GLY A 311 -8.28 -14.82 -10.89
CA GLY A 311 -8.52 -13.67 -11.76
C GLY A 311 -9.93 -13.07 -11.64
N GLN A 312 -10.95 -13.87 -11.29
CA GLN A 312 -12.35 -13.42 -11.26
C GLN A 312 -12.71 -12.65 -9.99
N ASP A 313 -12.02 -12.89 -8.86
CA ASP A 313 -12.22 -12.10 -7.63
C ASP A 313 -11.77 -10.64 -7.76
N ARG A 314 -10.92 -10.32 -8.75
CA ARG A 314 -10.37 -8.98 -8.98
C ARG A 314 -11.18 -8.15 -9.98
N THR A 315 -12.11 -8.74 -10.71
CA THR A 315 -12.85 -8.08 -11.80
C THR A 315 -14.37 -8.25 -11.63
N GLY A 316 -14.94 -7.52 -10.67
CA GLY A 316 -16.02 -6.60 -11.04
C GLY A 316 -17.48 -6.98 -10.81
N ASP A 317 -17.84 -8.20 -10.39
CA ASP A 317 -19.24 -8.48 -10.04
C ASP A 317 -19.41 -9.21 -8.70
N PRO A 318 -19.78 -8.48 -7.62
CA PRO A 318 -20.14 -9.07 -6.33
C PRO A 318 -21.28 -10.09 -6.41
N SER A 319 -22.14 -10.04 -7.44
CA SER A 319 -23.28 -10.94 -7.62
C SER A 319 -22.88 -12.37 -8.00
N ALA A 320 -21.64 -12.57 -8.48
CA ALA A 320 -21.11 -13.88 -8.85
C ALA A 320 -20.44 -14.63 -7.68
N ARG A 321 -20.40 -14.04 -6.47
CA ARG A 321 -19.81 -14.68 -5.29
C ARG A 321 -20.70 -15.81 -4.78
N THR A 322 -20.15 -17.00 -4.63
CA THR A 322 -20.89 -18.14 -4.06
C THR A 322 -20.82 -18.10 -2.54
N MET A 323 -21.77 -18.75 -1.87
CA MET A 323 -21.82 -18.77 -0.40
C MET A 323 -20.55 -19.37 0.24
N ASN A 324 -19.89 -20.29 -0.47
CA ASN A 324 -18.69 -21.02 -0.03
C ASN A 324 -17.37 -20.44 -0.55
N THR A 325 -17.39 -19.24 -1.16
CA THR A 325 -16.14 -18.55 -1.50
C THR A 325 -15.28 -18.41 -0.24
N PRO A 326 -14.01 -18.86 -0.26
CA PRO A 326 -13.13 -18.78 0.90
C PRO A 326 -13.02 -17.35 1.45
N ARG A 327 -13.04 -17.20 2.78
CA ARG A 327 -13.07 -15.89 3.44
C ARG A 327 -11.87 -15.67 4.34
N ASN A 328 -11.60 -14.40 4.61
CA ASN A 328 -10.61 -14.05 5.62
C ASN A 328 -11.26 -14.06 7.01
N HIS A 329 -10.55 -14.58 8.01
CA HIS A 329 -10.89 -14.40 9.42
C HIS A 329 -9.88 -13.48 10.08
N ARG A 330 -10.34 -12.65 11.02
CA ARG A 330 -9.52 -11.64 11.70
C ARG A 330 -9.66 -11.82 13.21
N VAL A 331 -8.55 -11.75 13.92
CA VAL A 331 -8.48 -11.72 15.40
C VAL A 331 -7.80 -10.43 15.80
N ASP A 332 -8.50 -9.60 16.59
CA ASP A 332 -7.88 -8.45 17.22
C ASP A 332 -6.85 -8.93 18.25
N VAL A 333 -5.59 -8.53 18.05
CA VAL A 333 -4.47 -8.82 18.95
C VAL A 333 -3.82 -7.53 19.49
N THR A 334 -4.52 -6.39 19.35
CA THR A 334 -4.02 -5.04 19.65
C THR A 334 -3.41 -4.95 21.03
N GLN A 335 -4.14 -5.39 22.06
CA GLN A 335 -3.66 -5.31 23.44
C GLN A 335 -2.44 -6.21 23.68
N ALA A 336 -2.42 -7.41 23.08
CA ALA A 336 -1.29 -8.34 23.24
C ALA A 336 -0.04 -7.81 22.55
N ALA A 337 -0.17 -7.31 21.31
CA ALA A 337 0.94 -6.70 20.58
C ALA A 337 1.47 -5.45 21.31
N ARG A 338 0.58 -4.60 21.84
CA ARG A 338 0.96 -3.39 22.57
C ARG A 338 1.75 -3.71 23.84
N ARG A 339 1.28 -4.67 24.66
CA ARG A 339 2.02 -5.15 25.84
C ARG A 339 3.43 -5.64 25.50
N LEU A 340 3.58 -6.39 24.42
CA LEU A 340 4.90 -6.90 23.99
C LEU A 340 5.82 -5.76 23.53
N ILE A 341 5.30 -4.81 22.74
CA ILE A 341 6.06 -3.67 22.24
C ILE A 341 6.47 -2.74 23.39
N ASP A 342 5.57 -2.45 24.33
CA ASP A 342 5.83 -1.62 25.50
C ASP A 342 6.87 -2.27 26.44
N ALA A 343 6.89 -3.60 26.50
CA ALA A 343 7.93 -4.37 27.21
C ALA A 343 9.28 -4.42 26.47
N GLY A 344 9.41 -3.76 25.31
CA GLY A 344 10.66 -3.65 24.56
C GLY A 344 10.90 -4.75 23.53
N ALA A 345 9.86 -5.52 23.16
CA ALA A 345 10.01 -6.55 22.12
C ALA A 345 10.51 -5.94 20.80
N LYS A 346 11.53 -6.57 20.21
CA LYS A 346 12.04 -6.19 18.88
C LYS A 346 11.40 -7.00 17.76
N GLN A 347 10.82 -8.15 18.12
CA GLN A 347 10.20 -9.11 17.23
C GLN A 347 9.05 -9.81 17.97
N ILE A 348 8.11 -10.37 17.20
CA ILE A 348 6.98 -11.15 17.71
C ILE A 348 6.96 -12.51 17.00
N THR A 349 6.68 -13.59 17.72
CA THR A 349 6.29 -14.87 17.12
C THR A 349 4.79 -15.10 17.26
N LEU A 350 4.20 -15.74 16.26
CA LEU A 350 2.78 -16.01 16.18
C LEU A 350 2.56 -17.52 16.19
N THR A 351 1.71 -17.98 17.12
CA THR A 351 1.27 -19.38 17.20
C THR A 351 -0.24 -19.46 17.07
N LEU A 352 -0.72 -20.30 16.16
CA LEU A 352 -2.13 -20.69 16.08
C LEU A 352 -2.28 -22.11 16.59
N VAL A 353 -3.28 -22.35 17.43
CA VAL A 353 -3.67 -23.69 17.90
C VAL A 353 -5.11 -23.95 17.47
N VAL A 354 -5.31 -24.96 16.64
CA VAL A 354 -6.63 -25.34 16.13
C VAL A 354 -7.26 -26.37 17.07
N ILE A 355 -8.45 -26.06 17.54
CA ILE A 355 -9.18 -26.82 18.56
C ILE A 355 -10.48 -27.34 17.94
N GLY A 356 -10.67 -28.65 17.99
CA GLY A 356 -11.90 -29.32 17.54
C GLY A 356 -13.09 -29.10 18.49
N ALA A 357 -14.24 -29.64 18.11
CA ALA A 357 -15.45 -29.58 18.93
C ALA A 357 -15.36 -30.41 20.23
N ASP A 358 -14.41 -31.34 20.31
CA ASP A 358 -14.06 -32.11 21.51
C ASP A 358 -13.09 -31.36 22.44
N TYR A 359 -12.76 -30.11 22.11
CA TYR A 359 -11.82 -29.25 22.81
C TYR A 359 -10.38 -29.77 22.85
N GLN A 360 -10.02 -30.69 21.95
CA GLN A 360 -8.65 -31.16 21.71
C GLN A 360 -8.06 -30.51 20.46
N GLU A 361 -6.76 -30.66 20.22
CA GLU A 361 -6.15 -30.20 18.97
C GLU A 361 -6.69 -30.99 17.77
N ASP A 362 -7.20 -30.29 16.75
CA ASP A 362 -7.63 -30.91 15.49
C ASP A 362 -6.60 -30.58 14.40
N THR A 363 -5.88 -31.60 13.94
CA THR A 363 -4.80 -31.45 12.95
C THR A 363 -5.27 -31.35 11.51
N ASP A 364 -6.54 -31.66 11.25
CA ASP A 364 -7.07 -31.86 9.90
C ASP A 364 -8.11 -30.80 9.50
N LEU A 365 -8.55 -29.97 10.46
CA LEU A 365 -9.67 -29.05 10.27
C LEU A 365 -9.33 -27.85 9.39
N LEU A 366 -8.23 -27.16 9.67
CA LEU A 366 -7.97 -25.84 9.11
C LEU A 366 -7.09 -25.91 7.85
N ARG A 367 -7.53 -25.29 6.76
CA ARG A 367 -6.73 -25.02 5.56
C ARG A 367 -6.81 -23.53 5.24
N LEU A 368 -5.72 -22.91 4.82
CA LEU A 368 -5.65 -21.48 4.52
C LEU A 368 -4.51 -21.15 3.56
N ASP A 369 -4.65 -20.06 2.81
CA ASP A 369 -3.59 -19.60 1.89
C ASP A 369 -2.39 -19.03 2.64
N GLY A 370 -2.62 -18.36 3.77
CA GLY A 370 -1.55 -17.77 4.58
C GLY A 370 -2.07 -17.13 5.86
N VAL A 371 -1.15 -16.78 6.74
CA VAL A 371 -1.43 -16.05 7.99
C VAL A 371 -0.69 -14.72 7.93
N SER A 372 -1.29 -13.64 8.41
CA SER A 372 -0.57 -12.37 8.56
C SER A 372 -0.76 -11.74 9.93
N LEU A 373 0.29 -11.05 10.39
CA LEU A 373 0.21 -10.07 11.47
C LEU A 373 0.18 -8.68 10.83
N ASN A 374 -0.92 -7.96 11.01
CA ASN A 374 -1.13 -6.63 10.43
C ASN A 374 -1.19 -5.58 11.55
N PHE A 375 -0.60 -4.43 11.30
CA PHE A 375 -0.71 -3.22 12.13
C PHE A 375 -1.36 -2.12 11.31
N HIS A 376 -2.28 -1.39 11.91
CA HIS A 376 -3.00 -0.26 11.33
C HIS A 376 -2.73 1.00 12.14
N ASP A 377 -2.89 2.16 11.50
CA ASP A 377 -2.79 3.47 12.14
C ASP A 377 -3.97 3.78 13.06
#